data_AF-A0A557P349-F1
#
_entry.id   AF-A0A557P349-F1
#
_cell.length_a   1.000
_cell.length_b   1.000
_cell.length_c   1.000
_cell.angle_alpha   90.00
_cell.angle_beta   90.00
_cell.angle_gamma   90.00
#
_symmetry.space_group_name_H-M   'P 1'
#
loop_
_entity.id
_entity.type
_entity.pdbx_description
1 polymer ?
#
loop_
_entity_poly.entity_id
_entity_poly.type
_entity_poly.pdbx_seq_one_letter_code
_entity_poly.pdbx_strand_id
1 'polypeptide(L)'
;MITKFKGSRAWNAYMAYVGFIFHLHRAATFRELKFTTVEECQAYFKQADIEAKRQIIIELMTVVRIDTTDMMALLAIHETKHGMSIDASSIDNFELKEIGEMVIESLLRCSSEKDAGLFF
;
A
#
# COMPACT_ATOMS: atom_id res chain seq x y z
N MET A 1 -11.66 -0.31 -6.89
CA MET A 1 -12.49 -0.05 -5.70
C MET A 1 -12.47 -1.29 -4.83
N ILE A 2 -12.00 -1.13 -3.61
CA ILE A 2 -11.87 -2.21 -2.63
C ILE A 2 -13.24 -2.49 -2.01
N THR A 3 -13.78 -3.69 -2.23
CA THR A 3 -15.12 -4.06 -1.75
C THR A 3 -15.09 -5.12 -0.65
N LYS A 4 -14.00 -5.90 -0.53
CA LYS A 4 -13.81 -6.93 0.51
C LYS A 4 -12.39 -6.98 1.03
N PHE A 5 -12.12 -6.25 2.11
CA PHE A 5 -10.88 -6.39 2.88
C PHE A 5 -11.05 -7.45 3.97
N LYS A 6 -11.09 -8.74 3.59
CA LYS A 6 -11.19 -9.87 4.54
C LYS A 6 -10.48 -11.14 4.06
N GLY A 7 -10.19 -12.04 4.99
CA GLY A 7 -9.62 -13.37 4.71
C GLY A 7 -8.17 -13.32 4.20
N SER A 8 -7.75 -14.39 3.51
CA SER A 8 -6.36 -14.55 3.04
C SER A 8 -5.91 -13.46 2.07
N ARG A 9 -6.82 -12.88 1.27
CA ARG A 9 -6.50 -11.78 0.35
C ARG A 9 -6.13 -10.50 1.09
N ALA A 10 -6.92 -10.13 2.10
CA ALA A 10 -6.60 -8.98 2.95
C ALA A 10 -5.30 -9.21 3.73
N TRP A 11 -5.08 -10.42 4.25
CA TRP A 11 -3.82 -10.78 4.89
C TRP A 11 -2.62 -10.60 3.94
N ASN A 12 -2.70 -11.13 2.73
CA ASN A 12 -1.60 -11.03 1.76
C ASN A 12 -1.34 -9.57 1.33
N ALA A 13 -2.39 -8.80 1.07
CA ALA A 13 -2.27 -7.37 0.77
C ALA A 13 -1.63 -6.61 1.94
N TYR A 14 -2.02 -6.95 3.17
CA TYR A 14 -1.45 -6.34 4.37
C TYR A 14 0.03 -6.72 4.57
N MET A 15 0.41 -7.97 4.31
CA MET A 15 1.83 -8.38 4.38
C MET A 15 2.69 -7.66 3.33
N ALA A 16 2.18 -7.50 2.10
CA ALA A 16 2.84 -6.69 1.08
C ALA A 16 2.98 -5.22 1.53
N TYR A 17 1.93 -4.65 2.14
CA TYR A 17 1.99 -3.32 2.75
C TYR A 17 3.04 -3.23 3.86
N VAL A 18 3.11 -4.20 4.78
CA VAL A 18 4.09 -4.21 5.88
C VAL A 18 5.52 -4.25 5.34
N GLY A 19 5.78 -5.11 4.34
CA GLY A 19 7.09 -5.18 3.67
C GLY A 19 7.47 -3.85 3.00
N PHE A 20 6.51 -3.21 2.32
CA PHE A 20 6.71 -1.93 1.68
C PHE A 20 6.97 -0.80 2.69
N ILE A 21 6.13 -0.69 3.72
CA ILE A 21 6.15 0.40 4.70
C ILE A 21 7.31 0.30 5.70
N PHE A 22 7.94 -0.87 5.82
CA PHE A 22 9.18 -1.04 6.58
C PHE A 22 10.29 -0.07 6.13
N HIS A 23 10.25 0.32 4.86
CA HIS A 23 11.21 1.23 4.26
C HIS A 23 10.84 2.71 4.36
N LEU A 24 9.82 3.09 5.15
CA LEU A 24 9.32 4.48 5.27
C LEU A 24 10.44 5.50 5.38
N HIS A 25 11.46 5.25 6.21
CA HIS A 25 12.62 6.11 6.44
C HIS A 25 13.38 6.53 5.16
N ARG A 26 13.16 5.85 4.03
CA ARG A 26 13.78 6.16 2.73
C ARG A 26 13.02 7.22 1.93
N ALA A 27 11.78 7.56 2.31
CA ALA A 27 11.02 8.62 1.65
C ALA A 27 11.69 10.00 1.84
N ALA A 28 11.58 10.86 0.82
CA ALA A 28 12.24 12.16 0.81
C ALA A 28 11.72 13.07 1.94
N THR A 29 10.41 13.03 2.19
CA THR A 29 9.74 13.76 3.27
C THR A 29 10.45 13.61 4.62
N PHE A 30 10.84 12.41 5.02
CA PHE A 30 11.47 12.21 6.34
C PHE A 30 12.91 12.70 6.42
N ARG A 31 13.61 12.73 5.28
CA ARG A 31 14.92 13.37 5.19
C ARG A 31 14.80 14.88 5.39
N GLU A 32 13.79 15.49 4.79
CA GLU A 32 13.51 16.93 4.92
C GLU A 32 13.07 17.30 6.35
N LEU A 33 12.24 16.46 6.97
CA LEU A 33 11.83 16.59 8.37
C LEU A 33 12.93 16.23 9.39
N LYS A 34 14.10 15.77 8.91
CA LYS A 34 15.25 15.35 9.73
C LYS A 34 14.92 14.28 10.76
N PHE A 35 14.01 13.36 10.44
CA PHE A 35 13.76 12.21 11.30
C PHE A 35 14.97 11.28 11.29
N THR A 36 15.33 10.82 12.47
CA THR A 36 16.55 10.03 12.69
C THR A 36 16.26 8.58 13.03
N THR A 37 15.01 8.29 13.39
CA THR A 37 14.57 6.96 13.81
C THR A 37 13.42 6.45 12.95
N VAL A 38 13.27 5.13 12.90
CA VAL A 38 12.17 4.47 12.19
C VAL A 38 10.85 4.76 12.91
N GLU A 39 10.88 4.87 14.23
CA GLU A 39 9.76 5.16 15.11
C GLU A 39 9.17 6.55 14.85
N GLU A 40 10.01 7.58 14.64
CA GLU A 40 9.56 8.93 14.26
C GLU A 40 8.82 8.93 12.92
N CYS A 41 9.38 8.23 11.92
CA CYS A 41 8.78 8.11 10.60
C CYS A 41 7.40 7.43 10.68
N GLN A 42 7.31 6.35 11.46
CA GLN A 42 6.05 5.61 11.67
C GLN A 42 5.03 6.44 12.44
N ALA A 43 5.43 7.13 13.50
CA ALA A 43 4.54 7.97 14.30
C ALA A 43 3.94 9.10 13.46
N TYR A 44 4.76 9.76 12.64
CA TYR A 44 4.29 10.77 11.70
C TYR A 44 3.35 10.15 10.67
N PHE A 45 3.76 9.07 10.00
CA PHE A 45 2.94 8.44 8.98
C PHE A 45 1.58 8.00 9.52
N LYS A 46 1.51 7.50 10.76
CA LYS A 46 0.26 7.09 11.42
C LYS A 46 -0.71 8.27 11.61
N GLN A 47 -0.18 9.45 11.92
CA GLN A 47 -0.95 10.67 12.19
C GLN A 47 -1.23 11.50 10.94
N ALA A 48 -0.46 11.30 9.86
CA ALA A 48 -0.62 12.01 8.60
C ALA A 48 -2.01 11.78 7.99
N ASP A 49 -2.52 12.82 7.33
CA ASP A 49 -3.74 12.71 6.54
C ASP A 49 -3.52 11.85 5.29
N ILE A 50 -4.60 11.55 4.58
CA ILE A 50 -4.55 10.63 3.44
C ILE A 50 -3.70 11.15 2.28
N GLU A 51 -3.66 12.46 2.07
CA GLU A 51 -2.90 13.06 0.95
C GLU A 51 -1.41 13.07 1.26
N ALA A 52 -1.03 13.40 2.50
CA ALA A 52 0.34 13.28 2.97
C ALA A 52 0.83 11.82 2.92
N LYS A 53 0.00 10.86 3.36
CA LYS A 53 0.33 9.42 3.24
C LYS A 53 0.53 9.01 1.79
N ARG A 54 -0.33 9.47 0.88
CA ARG A 54 -0.23 9.19 -0.55
C ARG A 54 1.07 9.71 -1.13
N GLN A 55 1.43 10.95 -0.81
CA GLN A 55 2.68 11.56 -1.27
C GLN A 55 3.91 10.78 -0.77
N ILE A 56 3.93 10.40 0.52
CA ILE A 56 5.02 9.59 1.10
C ILE A 56 5.13 8.22 0.43
N ILE A 57 4.00 7.56 0.12
CA ILE A 57 3.97 6.29 -0.61
C ILE A 57 4.59 6.47 -2.01
N ILE A 58 4.20 7.52 -2.74
CA ILE A 58 4.74 7.82 -4.08
C ILE A 58 6.25 8.04 -4.02
N GLU A 59 6.73 8.81 -3.04
CA GLU A 59 8.16 9.01 -2.81
C GLU A 59 8.87 7.69 -2.54
N LEU A 60 8.28 6.84 -1.70
CA LEU A 60 8.87 5.55 -1.37
C LEU A 60 8.95 4.61 -2.58
N MET A 61 7.95 4.64 -3.47
CA MET A 61 7.96 3.89 -4.72
C MET A 61 9.12 4.28 -5.67
N THR A 62 9.70 5.48 -5.52
CA THR A 62 10.88 5.87 -6.30
C THR A 62 12.16 5.13 -5.90
N VAL A 63 12.19 4.53 -4.70
CA VAL A 63 13.38 3.88 -4.11
C VAL A 63 13.15 2.45 -3.65
N VAL A 64 11.89 2.03 -3.51
CA VAL A 64 11.45 0.67 -3.15
C VAL A 64 10.55 0.17 -4.27
N ARG A 65 10.94 -0.98 -4.85
CA ARG A 65 10.13 -1.63 -5.89
C ARG A 65 9.07 -2.49 -5.23
N ILE A 66 7.86 -2.45 -5.77
CA ILE A 66 6.81 -3.43 -5.50
C ILE A 66 6.97 -4.50 -6.56
N ASP A 67 7.30 -5.73 -6.16
CA ASP A 67 7.47 -6.83 -7.10
C ASP A 67 6.13 -7.37 -7.59
N THR A 68 6.17 -8.30 -8.56
CA THR A 68 4.96 -8.88 -9.13
C THR A 68 4.11 -9.59 -8.08
N THR A 69 4.70 -10.27 -7.10
CA THR A 69 3.97 -11.01 -6.08
C THR A 69 3.22 -10.07 -5.14
N ASP A 70 3.90 -9.04 -4.65
CA ASP A 70 3.31 -8.02 -3.79
C ASP A 70 2.25 -7.20 -4.54
N MET A 71 2.52 -6.85 -5.79
CA MET A 71 1.54 -6.18 -6.65
C MET A 71 0.28 -7.03 -6.79
N MET A 72 0.40 -8.32 -7.11
CA MET A 72 -0.77 -9.21 -7.23
C MET A 72 -1.54 -9.34 -5.91
N ALA A 73 -0.83 -9.41 -4.77
CA ALA A 73 -1.46 -9.44 -3.46
C ALA A 73 -2.26 -8.15 -3.18
N LEU A 74 -1.68 -6.99 -3.48
CA LEU A 74 -2.33 -5.69 -3.34
C LEU A 74 -3.52 -5.52 -4.28
N LEU A 75 -3.49 -6.09 -5.48
CA LEU A 75 -4.61 -6.00 -6.44
C LEU A 75 -5.75 -6.97 -6.10
N ALA A 76 -5.47 -8.10 -5.44
CA ALA A 76 -6.46 -9.14 -5.15
C ALA A 76 -7.62 -8.70 -4.24
N ILE A 77 -7.49 -7.57 -3.54
CA ILE A 77 -8.56 -6.98 -2.70
C ILE A 77 -9.50 -6.05 -3.49
N HIS A 78 -9.19 -5.77 -4.75
CA HIS A 78 -10.07 -5.07 -5.68
C HIS A 78 -10.96 -6.05 -6.43
N GLU A 79 -12.11 -5.56 -6.88
CA GLU A 79 -13.02 -6.29 -7.77
C GLU A 79 -13.08 -5.61 -9.14
N THR A 80 -13.22 -6.42 -10.18
CA THR A 80 -13.55 -6.03 -11.55
C THR A 80 -14.97 -5.46 -11.63
N LYS A 81 -15.35 -4.92 -12.79
CA LYS A 81 -16.72 -4.43 -13.06
C LYS A 81 -17.80 -5.51 -12.87
N HIS A 82 -17.43 -6.78 -12.88
CA HIS A 82 -18.33 -7.93 -12.69
C HIS A 82 -18.29 -8.50 -11.25
N GLY A 83 -17.61 -7.84 -10.31
CA GLY A 83 -17.52 -8.29 -8.92
C GLY A 83 -16.54 -9.45 -8.68
N MET A 84 -15.76 -9.84 -9.69
CA MET A 84 -14.70 -10.84 -9.55
C MET A 84 -13.42 -10.17 -9.07
N SER A 85 -12.69 -10.78 -8.14
CA SER A 85 -11.40 -10.22 -7.71
C SER A 85 -10.38 -10.21 -8.84
N ILE A 86 -9.47 -9.24 -8.79
CA ILE A 86 -8.37 -9.16 -9.76
C ILE A 86 -7.35 -10.26 -9.46
N ASP A 87 -7.05 -11.05 -10.47
CA ASP A 87 -6.02 -12.09 -10.46
C ASP A 87 -5.24 -12.09 -11.80
N ALA A 88 -4.32 -13.06 -11.94
CA ALA A 88 -3.44 -13.18 -13.09
C ALA A 88 -4.19 -13.37 -14.43
N SER A 89 -5.44 -13.83 -14.41
CA SER A 89 -6.25 -13.98 -15.63
C SER A 89 -6.92 -12.68 -16.08
N SER A 90 -6.96 -11.68 -15.19
CA SER A 90 -7.73 -10.45 -15.39
C SER A 90 -6.89 -9.18 -15.41
N ILE A 91 -5.67 -9.22 -14.85
CA ILE A 91 -4.80 -8.04 -14.70
C ILE A 91 -4.41 -7.39 -16.03
N ASP A 92 -4.26 -8.18 -17.09
CA ASP A 92 -3.89 -7.68 -18.42
C ASP A 92 -5.00 -6.84 -19.09
N ASN A 93 -6.21 -6.79 -18.50
CA ASN A 93 -7.29 -5.91 -18.97
C ASN A 93 -7.19 -4.48 -18.42
N PHE A 94 -6.21 -4.20 -17.57
CA PHE A 94 -6.03 -2.90 -16.92
C PHE A 94 -4.82 -2.17 -17.50
N GLU A 95 -4.98 -0.88 -17.75
CA GLU A 95 -3.88 -0.02 -18.16
C GLU A 95 -2.92 0.22 -17.00
N LEU A 96 -1.66 0.55 -17.32
CA LEU A 96 -0.62 0.83 -16.31
C LEU A 96 -1.07 1.86 -15.28
N LYS A 97 -1.80 2.90 -15.71
CA LYS A 97 -2.34 3.94 -14.83
C LYS A 97 -3.34 3.37 -13.83
N GLU A 98 -4.26 2.52 -14.28
CA GLU A 98 -5.28 1.91 -13.44
C GLU A 98 -4.64 0.98 -12.40
N ILE A 99 -3.65 0.18 -12.83
CA ILE A 99 -2.86 -0.67 -11.93
C ILE A 99 -2.16 0.17 -10.86
N GLY A 100 -1.48 1.25 -11.26
CA GLY A 100 -0.79 2.15 -10.34
C GLY A 100 -1.73 2.79 -9.30
N GLU A 101 -2.91 3.25 -9.74
CA GLU A 101 -3.93 3.80 -8.85
C GLU A 101 -4.46 2.77 -7.87
N MET A 102 -4.75 1.55 -8.32
CA MET A 102 -5.22 0.46 -7.45
C MET A 102 -4.17 0.03 -6.41
N VAL A 103 -2.90 -0.02 -6.79
CA VAL A 103 -1.80 -0.31 -5.85
C VAL A 103 -1.73 0.74 -4.75
N ILE A 104 -1.79 2.02 -5.10
CA ILE A 104 -1.80 3.11 -4.12
C ILE A 104 -3.06 3.05 -3.23
N GLU A 105 -4.24 2.81 -3.81
CA GLU A 105 -5.50 2.62 -3.07
C GLU A 105 -5.37 1.48 -2.05
N SER A 106 -4.75 0.36 -2.43
CA SER A 106 -4.52 -0.79 -1.54
C SER A 106 -3.58 -0.46 -0.38
N LEU A 107 -2.46 0.22 -0.66
CA LEU A 107 -1.51 0.63 0.38
C LEU A 107 -2.14 1.62 1.37
N LEU A 108 -2.90 2.60 0.86
CA LEU A 108 -3.64 3.55 1.69
C LEU A 108 -4.72 2.84 2.53
N ARG A 109 -5.45 1.90 1.94
CA ARG A 109 -6.44 1.10 2.68
C ARG A 109 -5.77 0.31 3.81
N CYS A 110 -4.65 -0.36 3.55
CA CYS A 110 -3.91 -1.07 4.59
C CYS A 110 -3.45 -0.12 5.71
N SER A 111 -2.99 1.09 5.37
CA SER A 111 -2.59 2.11 6.36
C SER A 111 -3.74 2.64 7.23
N SER A 112 -4.98 2.39 6.83
CA SER A 112 -6.19 2.80 7.54
C SER A 112 -6.74 1.75 8.52
N GLU A 113 -6.19 0.53 8.50
CA GLU A 113 -6.59 -0.56 9.38
C GLU A 113 -5.99 -0.37 10.78
N LYS A 114 -6.66 0.44 11.60
CA LYS A 114 -6.24 0.83 12.95
C LYS A 114 -6.19 -0.33 13.96
N ASP A 115 -6.91 -1.43 13.68
CA ASP A 115 -7.19 -2.51 14.65
C ASP A 115 -6.57 -3.87 14.28
N ALA A 116 -5.74 -3.96 13.23
CA ALA A 116 -5.19 -5.25 12.83
C ALA A 116 -4.24 -5.84 13.90
N GLY A 117 -3.68 -5.01 14.80
CA GLY A 117 -2.77 -5.45 15.87
C GLY A 117 -1.48 -6.13 15.37
N LEU A 118 -1.30 -6.17 14.05
CA LEU A 118 -0.28 -6.91 13.34
C LEU A 118 0.77 -5.91 12.87
N PHE A 119 1.57 -5.45 13.83
CA PHE A 119 2.66 -4.49 13.65
C PHE A 119 2.16 -3.05 13.31
N PHE A 120 2.60 -2.10 14.16
CA PHE A 120 2.32 -0.63 14.22
C PHE A 120 1.19 -0.15 15.15
#